data_AF-D3VC17-F1
#
_entry.id   AF-D3VC17-F1
#
_cell.length_a   1.000
_cell.length_b   1.000
_cell.length_c   1.000
_cell.angle_alpha   90.00
_cell.angle_beta   90.00
_cell.angle_gamma   90.00
#
_symmetry.space_group_name_H-M   'P 1'
#
loop_
_entity.id
_entity.type
_entity.pdbx_description
1 polymer ?
#
loop_
_entity_poly.entity_id
_entity_poly.type
_entity_poly.pdbx_seq_one_letter_code
_entity_poly.pdbx_strand_id
1 'polypeptide(L)' 'MKSYIGWVSALQRPIILVTEKPFDDSASHLLKGLSTIAQVHHVPFNDFEHDATILSDTIQTIAEKKVTQKVTAIA' A
#
# COMPACT_ATOMS: atom_id res chain seq x y z
N MET A 1 -5.00 -15.90 -7.66
CA MET A 1 -4.45 -14.76 -6.87
C MET A 1 -3.84 -13.61 -7.70
N LYS A 2 -3.51 -13.77 -9.00
CA LYS A 2 -2.84 -12.72 -9.80
C LYS A 2 -3.75 -11.58 -10.31
N SER A 3 -5.09 -11.72 -10.25
CA SER A 3 -6.03 -10.81 -10.92
C SER A 3 -6.37 -9.53 -10.16
N TYR A 4 -6.38 -9.54 -8.83
CA TYR A 4 -6.88 -8.39 -8.04
C TYR A 4 -5.84 -7.26 -7.94
N ILE A 5 -4.56 -7.60 -7.82
CA ILE A 5 -3.48 -6.62 -7.66
C ILE A 5 -3.35 -5.73 -8.91
N GLY A 6 -3.38 -6.33 -10.10
CA GLY A 6 -3.30 -5.58 -11.36
C GLY A 6 -4.47 -4.60 -11.57
N TRP A 7 -5.65 -4.94 -11.06
CA TRP A 7 -6.81 -4.05 -11.09
C TRP A 7 -6.67 -2.89 -10.11
N VAL A 8 -6.27 -3.16 -8.87
CA VAL A 8 -6.12 -2.11 -7.85
C VAL A 8 -5.03 -1.12 -8.22
N SER A 9 -3.93 -1.58 -8.83
CA SER A 9 -2.88 -0.68 -9.34
C SER A 9 -3.38 0.23 -10.47
N ALA A 10 -4.21 -0.27 -11.38
CA ALA A 10 -4.76 0.53 -12.48
C ALA A 10 -5.68 1.65 -11.98
N LEU A 11 -6.35 1.45 -10.84
CA LEU A 11 -7.25 2.44 -10.23
C LEU A 11 -6.53 3.53 -9.43
N GLN A 12 -5.19 3.53 -9.41
CA GLN A 12 -4.36 4.47 -8.62
C GLN A 12 -4.81 4.58 -7.15
N ARG A 13 -5.34 3.47 -6.61
CA ARG A 13 -5.72 3.37 -5.21
C ARG A 13 -4.49 3.00 -4.40
N PRO A 14 -4.33 3.56 -3.18
CA PRO A 14 -3.28 3.13 -2.27
C PRO A 14 -3.48 1.64 -1.95
N ILE A 15 -2.40 0.88 -1.94
CA ILE A 15 -2.40 -0.54 -1.62
C ILE A 15 -1.63 -0.69 -0.31
N ILE A 16 -2.28 -1.26 0.71
CA ILE A 16 -1.60 -1.63 1.96
C ILE A 16 -1.35 -3.13 1.90
N LEU A 17 -0.09 -3.54 1.96
CA LEU A 17 0.32 -4.93 2.04
C LEU A 17 0.64 -5.26 3.49
N VAL A 18 -0.16 -6.15 4.09
CA VAL A 18 0.10 -6.72 5.42
C VAL A 18 0.76 -8.08 5.24
N THR A 19 2.08 -8.16 5.44
CA THR A 19 2.87 -9.37 5.20
C THR A 19 4.27 -9.24 5.79
N GLU A 20 4.89 -10.33 6.22
CA GLU A 20 6.31 -10.34 6.63
C GLU A 20 7.28 -10.16 5.45
N LYS A 21 6.83 -10.46 4.22
CA LYS A 21 7.69 -10.56 3.04
C LYS A 21 7.08 -9.83 1.85
N PRO A 22 7.09 -8.49 1.84
CA PRO A 22 6.40 -7.74 0.80
C PRO A 22 7.07 -7.91 -0.58
N PHE A 23 8.39 -8.14 -0.62
CA PHE A 23 9.19 -8.20 -1.85
C PHE A 23 10.39 -9.15 -1.79
N ASP A 24 10.30 -10.23 -0.98
CA ASP A 24 11.35 -11.26 -0.88
C ASP A 24 11.74 -11.81 -2.27
N ASP A 25 12.90 -12.45 -2.40
CA ASP A 25 13.41 -12.92 -3.69
C ASP A 25 12.47 -13.91 -4.38
N SER A 26 11.70 -14.64 -3.57
CA SER A 26 10.61 -15.54 -3.97
C SER A 26 9.31 -14.84 -4.41
N ALA A 27 9.17 -13.54 -4.14
CA ALA A 27 8.00 -12.77 -4.54
C ALA A 27 7.94 -12.65 -6.06
N SER A 28 6.71 -12.72 -6.59
CA SER A 28 6.48 -12.58 -8.03
C SER A 28 7.05 -11.25 -8.54
N HIS A 29 7.68 -11.28 -9.72
CA HIS A 29 8.15 -10.08 -10.42
C HIS A 29 7.08 -8.98 -10.53
N LEU A 30 5.79 -9.36 -10.56
CA LEU A 30 4.67 -8.41 -10.55
C LEU A 30 4.51 -7.66 -9.22
N LEU A 31 4.74 -8.31 -8.07
CA LEU A 31 4.73 -7.65 -6.77
C LEU A 31 5.92 -6.71 -6.64
N LYS A 32 7.11 -7.13 -7.09
CA LYS A 32 8.29 -6.26 -7.13
C LYS A 32 8.09 -5.05 -8.07
N GLY A 33 7.39 -5.23 -9.18
CA GLY A 33 7.03 -4.14 -10.09
C GLY A 33 5.90 -3.25 -9.56
N LEU A 34 5.06 -3.74 -8.65
CA LEU A 34 3.91 -3.00 -8.12
C LEU A 34 4.33 -1.73 -7.38
N SER A 35 5.39 -1.79 -6.57
CA SER A 35 5.94 -0.62 -5.87
C SER A 35 6.44 0.46 -6.83
N THR A 36 6.77 0.12 -8.07
CA THR A 36 7.21 1.07 -9.10
C THR A 36 6.05 1.80 -9.76
N ILE A 37 4.86 1.18 -9.80
CA ILE A 37 3.71 1.70 -10.58
C ILE A 37 2.51 2.11 -9.72
N ALA A 38 2.51 1.81 -8.42
CA ALA A 38 1.42 2.11 -7.50
C ALA A 38 1.95 2.59 -6.14
N GLN A 39 1.11 3.31 -5.40
CA GLN A 39 1.41 3.70 -4.02
C GLN A 39 1.20 2.49 -3.10
N VAL A 40 2.30 1.82 -2.76
CA VAL A 40 2.29 0.65 -1.90
C VAL A 40 2.82 1.02 -0.52
N HIS A 41 2.02 0.73 0.51
CA HIS A 41 2.38 0.85 1.91
C HIS A 41 2.56 -0.54 2.48
N HIS A 42 3.59 -0.73 3.29
CA HIS A 42 3.89 -2.01 3.90
C HIS A 42 3.65 -1.94 5.41
N VAL A 43 2.92 -2.93 5.91
CA VAL A 43 2.71 -3.17 7.34
C VAL A 43 3.22 -4.59 7.61
N PRO A 44 4.26 -4.79 8.43
CA PRO A 44 4.67 -6.12 8.86
C PRO A 44 3.50 -6.83 9.53
N PHE A 45 3.31 -8.11 9.23
CA PHE A 45 2.19 -8.88 9.77
C PHE A 45 2.34 -9.07 11.28
N ASN A 46 3.56 -9.29 11.76
CA ASN A 46 3.87 -9.38 13.17
C ASN A 46 3.47 -8.08 13.89
N ASP A 47 3.84 -6.91 13.35
CA ASP A 47 3.49 -5.62 13.97
C ASP A 47 1.97 -5.45 14.03
N PHE A 48 1.25 -5.86 12.98
CA PHE A 48 -0.21 -5.86 12.95
C PHE A 48 -0.85 -6.84 13.95
N GLU A 49 -0.28 -8.04 14.14
CA GLU A 49 -0.79 -9.00 15.14
C GLU A 49 -0.61 -8.50 16.57
N HIS A 50 0.47 -7.76 16.84
CA HIS A 50 0.71 -7.18 18.16
C HIS A 50 -0.10 -5.91 18.40
N ASP A 51 -0.32 -5.12 17.35
CA ASP A 51 -1.12 -3.90 17.42
C ASP A 51 -1.88 -3.64 16.12
N ALA A 52 -3.20 -3.87 16.16
CA ALA A 52 -4.07 -3.64 15.02
C ALA A 52 -4.27 -2.15 14.70
N THR A 53 -3.96 -1.21 15.60
CA THR A 53 -4.15 0.23 15.34
C THR A 53 -3.21 0.74 14.26
N ILE A 54 -2.07 0.05 14.06
CA ILE A 54 -1.10 0.38 13.00
C ILE A 54 -1.74 0.43 11.61
N LEU A 55 -2.79 -0.38 11.37
CA LEU A 55 -3.52 -0.35 10.10
C LEU A 55 -4.35 0.93 9.96
N SER A 56 -5.06 1.31 11.02
CA SER A 56 -5.86 2.54 11.07
C SER A 56 -4.97 3.78 10.93
N ASP A 57 -3.83 3.81 11.61
CA ASP A 57 -2.86 4.91 11.54
C ASP A 57 -2.25 5.04 10.14
N THR A 58 -1.96 3.90 9.51
CA THR A 58 -1.49 3.86 8.11
C THR A 58 -2.55 4.39 7.15
N ILE A 59 -3.82 3.97 7.31
CA ILE A 59 -4.94 4.46 6.49
C ILE A 59 -5.11 5.97 6.67
N GLN A 60 -5.05 6.46 7.91
CA GLN A 60 -5.19 7.88 8.21
C GLN A 60 -4.06 8.69 7.56
N THR A 61 -2.81 8.26 7.71
CA THR A 61 -1.64 8.89 7.08
C THR A 61 -1.79 8.98 5.56
N ILE A 62 -2.32 7.93 4.92
CA ILE A 62 -2.57 7.90 3.47
C ILE A 62 -3.67 8.90 3.08
N ALA A 63 -4.76 8.94 3.85
CA ALA A 63 -5.87 9.82 3.60
C ALA A 63 -5.45 11.29 3.72
N GLU A 64 -4.69 11.64 4.76
CA GLU A 64 -4.18 12.99 5.00
C GLU A 64 -3.25 13.45 3.87
N LYS A 65 -2.31 12.60 3.43
CA LYS A 65 -1.44 12.89 2.27
C LYS A 65 -2.22 13.19 0.99
N LYS A 66 -3.32 12.47 0.74
CA LYS A 66 -4.19 12.73 -0.42
C LYS A 66 -4.94 14.05 -0.31
N VAL A 67 -5.37 14.45 0.88
CA VAL A 67 -6.05 15.73 1.11
C VAL A 67 -5.09 16.89 0.83
N THR A 68 -3.86 16.83 1.35
CA THR A 68 -2.85 17.87 1.13
C THR A 68 -2.49 18.01 -0.36
N GLN A 69 -2.27 16.90 -1.07
CA GLN A 69 -1.97 16.92 -2.52
C GLN A 69 -3.12 17.50 -3.35
N LYS A 70 -4.37 17.21 -2.99
CA LYS A 70 -5.54 17.76 -3.68
C LYS A 70 -5.68 19.26 -3.48
N VAL A 71 -5.38 19.78 -2.29
CA VAL A 71 -5.47 21.22 -1.96
C VAL A 71 -4.39 22.04 -2.68
N THR A 72 -3.17 21.51 -2.83
CA THR A 72 -2.10 22.19 -3.58
C THR A 72 -2.34 22.17 -5.09
N ALA A 73 -3.01 21.15 -5.63
CA ALA A 73 -3.27 21.05 -7.08
C ALA A 73 -4.42 21.94 -7.58
N ILE A 74 -5.23 22.50 -6.67
CA ILE A 74 -6.36 23.40 -6.98
C ILE A 74 -6.08 24.87 -6.61
N ALA A 75 -4.91 25.16 -6.05
CA ALA A 75 -4.47 26.49 -5.62
C ALA A 75 -3.62 27.19 -6.69
#